data_AF-A0AAD6XEA8-F1
#
_entry.id   AF-A0AAD6XEA8-F1
#
_cell.length_a   1.000
_cell.length_b   1.000
_cell.length_c   1.000
_cell.angle_alpha   90.00
_cell.angle_beta   90.00
_cell.angle_gamma   90.00
#
_symmetry.space_group_name_H-M   'P 1'
#
loop_
_entity.id
_entity.type
_entity.pdbx_description
1 polymer ?
#
loop_
_entity_poly.entity_id
_entity_poly.type
_entity_poly.pdbx_seq_one_letter_code
_entity_poly.pdbx_strand_id
1 'polypeptide(L)'
;MDLILILFCGRFLLAKMHLDSLATKITPKAVRQALQVLPQDLHQTYEEAMERILSQDLDSKQLALQTLTWVAYANRLLSVAELQEALAIELGATFLDVDNLLDMSIVLAVCAGLV
;
A
#
# COMPACT_ATOMS: atom_id res chain seq x y z
N MET A 1 -1.63 18.25 16.64
CA MET A 1 -1.98 18.72 15.28
C MET A 1 -1.97 17.54 14.28
N ASP A 2 -1.92 16.31 14.78
CA ASP A 2 -1.43 15.14 14.04
C ASP A 2 -2.58 14.27 13.52
N LEU A 3 -3.76 14.33 14.16
CA LEU A 3 -4.95 13.58 13.74
C LEU A 3 -5.54 14.09 12.41
N ILE A 4 -5.44 15.40 12.16
CA ILE A 4 -5.93 16.02 10.93
C ILE A 4 -5.04 15.62 9.74
N LEU A 5 -3.71 15.57 9.93
CA LEU A 5 -2.79 15.15 8.87
C LEU A 5 -3.00 13.69 8.45
N ILE A 6 -3.20 12.79 9.41
CA ILE A 6 -3.48 11.36 9.14
C ILE A 6 -4.80 11.20 8.38
N LEU A 7 -5.85 11.92 8.79
CA LEU A 7 -7.15 11.91 8.10
C LEU A 7 -7.06 12.47 6.67
N PHE A 8 -6.22 13.49 6.43
CA PHE A 8 -6.01 14.02 5.08
C PHE A 8 -5.22 13.06 4.20
N CYS A 9 -4.14 12.43 4.68
CA CYS A 9 -3.37 11.45 3.91
C CYS A 9 -4.23 10.26 3.46
N GLY A 10 -5.09 9.72 4.33
CA GLY A 10 -6.02 8.63 3.95
C GLY A 10 -6.99 9.03 2.82
N ARG A 11 -7.42 10.30 2.79
CA ARG A 11 -8.35 10.82 1.74
C ARG A 11 -7.66 11.09 0.41
N PHE A 12 -6.37 11.45 0.41
CA PHE A 12 -5.58 11.59 -0.83
C PHE A 12 -5.24 10.23 -1.44
N LEU A 13 -4.97 9.22 -0.60
CA LEU A 13 -4.79 7.84 -1.06
C LEU A 13 -6.06 7.30 -1.74
N LEU A 14 -7.22 7.56 -1.12
CA LEU A 14 -8.51 7.22 -1.70
C LEU A 14 -8.71 7.87 -3.09
N ALA A 15 -8.41 9.16 -3.21
CA ALA A 15 -8.48 9.86 -4.50
C ALA A 15 -7.56 9.22 -5.55
N LYS A 16 -6.33 8.85 -5.17
CA LYS A 16 -5.39 8.15 -6.05
C LYS A 16 -5.93 6.79 -6.50
N MET A 17 -6.43 5.96 -5.58
CA MET A 17 -6.95 4.63 -5.89
C MET A 17 -8.18 4.69 -6.80
N HIS A 18 -9.07 5.65 -6.58
CA HIS A 18 -10.18 5.90 -7.49
C HIS A 18 -9.70 6.31 -8.89
N LEU A 19 -8.70 7.18 -8.97
CA LEU A 19 -8.11 7.59 -10.25
C LEU A 19 -7.41 6.42 -10.97
N ASP A 20 -6.66 5.58 -10.25
CA ASP A 20 -5.99 4.40 -10.80
C ASP A 20 -7.01 3.38 -11.33
N SER A 21 -8.11 3.16 -10.59
CA SER A 21 -9.22 2.30 -11.05
C SER A 21 -9.90 2.85 -12.30
N LEU A 22 -10.15 4.16 -12.36
CA LEU A 22 -10.71 4.83 -13.54
C LEU A 22 -9.75 4.79 -14.74
N ALA A 23 -8.44 4.87 -14.50
CA ALA A 23 -7.41 4.80 -15.54
C ALA A 23 -7.40 3.45 -16.27
N THR A 24 -7.90 2.38 -15.66
CA THR A 24 -8.06 1.06 -16.32
C THR A 24 -9.19 1.01 -17.36
N LYS A 25 -10.06 2.04 -17.43
CA LYS A 25 -11.25 2.02 -18.29
C LYS A 25 -10.94 2.60 -19.67
N ILE A 26 -11.25 1.81 -20.70
CA ILE A 26 -10.85 2.12 -22.09
C ILE A 26 -11.83 3.09 -22.78
N THR A 27 -13.10 3.09 -22.41
CA THR A 27 -14.12 3.92 -23.08
C THR A 27 -14.73 4.98 -22.17
N PRO A 28 -15.12 6.15 -22.70
CA PRO A 28 -15.82 7.17 -21.92
C PRO A 28 -17.15 6.69 -21.31
N LYS A 29 -17.76 5.64 -21.88
CA LYS A 29 -18.95 5.00 -21.30
C LYS A 29 -18.58 4.16 -20.08
N ALA A 30 -17.50 3.36 -20.16
CA ALA A 30 -17.00 2.57 -19.04
C ALA A 30 -16.52 3.46 -17.88
N VAL A 31 -15.89 4.60 -18.18
CA VAL A 31 -15.53 5.62 -17.17
C VAL A 31 -16.79 6.16 -16.49
N ARG A 32 -17.80 6.60 -17.26
CA ARG A 32 -19.06 7.11 -16.69
C ARG A 32 -19.81 6.08 -15.84
N GLN A 33 -19.77 4.81 -16.22
CA GLN A 33 -20.36 3.73 -15.42
C GLN A 33 -19.56 3.48 -14.14
N ALA A 34 -18.23 3.45 -14.21
CA ALA A 34 -17.38 3.32 -13.03
C ALA A 34 -17.57 4.51 -12.05
N LEU A 35 -17.77 5.73 -12.57
CA LEU A 35 -18.07 6.91 -11.77
C LEU A 35 -19.39 6.79 -10.97
N GLN A 36 -20.36 6.00 -11.44
CA GLN A 36 -21.64 5.78 -10.74
C GLN A 36 -21.56 4.75 -9.62
N VAL A 37 -20.53 3.90 -9.64
CA VAL A 37 -20.30 2.82 -8.67
C VAL A 37 -19.05 3.08 -7.83
N LEU A 38 -18.52 4.31 -7.90
CA LEU A 38 -17.39 4.71 -7.07
C LEU A 38 -17.75 4.47 -5.60
N PRO A 39 -17.02 3.60 -4.89
CA PRO A 39 -17.34 3.29 -3.51
C PRO A 39 -17.33 4.58 -2.70
N GLN A 40 -18.47 4.94 -2.10
CA GLN A 40 -18.51 5.99 -1.09
C GLN A 40 -17.88 5.52 0.22
N ASP A 41 -17.77 4.19 0.40
CA ASP A 41 -17.23 3.56 1.58
C ASP A 41 -15.73 3.23 1.38
N LEU A 42 -14.92 3.75 2.30
CA LEU A 42 -13.51 3.45 2.44
C LEU A 42 -13.30 1.92 2.51
N HIS A 43 -14.20 1.21 3.18
CA HIS A 43 -14.05 -0.21 3.44
C HIS A 43 -13.91 -1.06 2.18
N GLN A 44 -14.76 -0.82 1.17
CA GLN A 44 -14.73 -1.56 -0.09
C GLN A 44 -13.44 -1.29 -0.88
N THR A 45 -12.94 -0.04 -0.85
CA THR A 45 -11.70 0.30 -1.56
C THR A 45 -10.48 -0.36 -0.91
N TYR A 46 -10.47 -0.46 0.42
CA TYR A 46 -9.45 -1.22 1.16
C TYR A 46 -9.56 -2.73 0.89
N GLU A 47 -10.76 -3.29 0.83
CA GLU A 47 -10.99 -4.70 0.49
C GLU A 47 -10.44 -5.03 -0.91
N GLU A 48 -10.78 -4.23 -1.93
CA GLU A 48 -10.27 -4.41 -3.29
C GLU A 48 -8.74 -4.33 -3.38
N ALA A 49 -8.11 -3.50 -2.55
CA ALA A 49 -6.65 -3.45 -2.47
C ALA A 49 -6.06 -4.66 -1.77
N MET A 50 -6.69 -5.11 -0.68
CA MET A 50 -6.25 -6.31 0.04
C MET A 50 -6.41 -7.57 -0.83
N GLU A 51 -7.49 -7.69 -1.59
CA GLU A 51 -7.68 -8.78 -2.56
C GLU A 51 -6.59 -8.78 -3.64
N ARG A 52 -6.23 -7.60 -4.17
CA ARG A 52 -5.09 -7.46 -5.10
C ARG A 52 -3.78 -7.90 -4.47
N ILE A 53 -3.56 -7.59 -3.19
CA ILE A 53 -2.35 -8.02 -2.47
C ILE A 53 -2.32 -9.54 -2.29
N LEU A 54 -3.43 -10.12 -1.85
CA LEU A 54 -3.54 -11.55 -1.52
C LEU A 54 -3.53 -12.47 -2.75
N SER A 55 -3.77 -11.93 -3.95
CA SER A 55 -3.75 -12.64 -5.23
C SER A 55 -2.40 -12.61 -5.96
N GLN A 56 -1.39 -11.93 -5.42
CA GLN A 56 -0.01 -11.96 -5.93
C GLN A 56 0.64 -13.33 -5.71
N ASP A 57 1.82 -13.53 -6.32
CA ASP A 57 2.69 -14.65 -6.01
C ASP A 57 3.12 -14.64 -4.52
N LEU A 58 3.62 -15.78 -4.03
CA LEU A 58 3.86 -16.01 -2.61
C LEU A 58 4.83 -14.98 -2.00
N ASP A 59 5.91 -14.64 -2.72
CA ASP A 59 6.95 -13.75 -2.23
C ASP A 59 6.45 -12.30 -2.20
N SER A 60 5.82 -11.83 -3.29
CA SER A 60 5.23 -10.49 -3.37
C SER A 60 4.13 -10.28 -2.33
N LYS A 61 3.27 -11.29 -2.13
CA LYS A 61 2.23 -11.27 -1.10
C LYS A 61 2.83 -11.18 0.31
N GLN A 62 3.86 -11.98 0.60
CA GLN A 62 4.51 -11.97 1.90
C GLN A 62 5.15 -10.60 2.18
N LEU A 63 5.88 -10.05 1.21
CA LEU A 63 6.49 -8.73 1.32
C LEU A 63 5.46 -7.63 1.58
N ALA A 64 4.36 -7.62 0.82
CA ALA A 64 3.29 -6.64 1.00
C ALA A 64 2.67 -6.73 2.40
N LEU A 65 2.40 -7.93 2.91
CA LEU A 65 1.84 -8.14 4.25
C LEU A 65 2.81 -7.76 5.37
N GLN A 66 4.11 -8.06 5.22
CA GLN A 66 5.14 -7.64 6.17
C GLN A 66 5.25 -6.11 6.21
N THR A 67 5.22 -5.45 5.04
CA THR A 67 5.25 -3.99 4.93
C THR A 67 4.05 -3.37 5.63
N LEU A 68 2.84 -3.87 5.35
CA LEU A 68 1.62 -3.40 6.01
C LEU A 68 1.65 -3.62 7.52
N THR A 69 2.24 -4.72 7.99
CA THR A 69 2.38 -5.01 9.41
C THR A 69 3.30 -3.98 10.08
N TRP A 70 4.47 -3.69 9.49
CA TRP A 70 5.37 -2.67 10.02
C TRP A 70 4.71 -1.29 10.08
N VAL A 71 4.01 -0.89 9.02
CA VAL A 71 3.34 0.40 8.97
C VAL A 71 2.17 0.48 9.96
N ALA A 72 1.37 -0.58 10.09
CA ALA A 72 0.18 -0.59 10.95
C ALA A 72 0.51 -0.68 12.45
N TYR A 73 1.59 -1.37 12.81
CA TYR A 73 1.97 -1.61 14.21
C TYR A 73 3.12 -0.70 14.70
N ALA A 74 3.70 0.14 13.84
CA ALA A 74 4.73 1.08 14.27
C ALA A 74 4.17 2.11 15.26
N ASN A 75 4.86 2.30 16.37
CA ASN A 75 4.47 3.25 17.42
C ASN A 75 4.64 4.73 17.00
N ARG A 76 5.33 4.96 15.87
CA ARG A 76 5.51 6.27 15.24
C ARG A 76 5.56 6.11 13.73
N LEU A 77 5.38 7.22 13.01
CA LEU A 77 5.63 7.26 11.57
C LEU A 77 7.08 6.84 11.28
N LEU A 78 7.24 5.87 10.38
CA LEU A 78 8.53 5.41 9.87
C LEU A 78 8.95 6.27 8.68
N SER A 79 10.23 6.61 8.61
CA SER A 79 10.85 7.09 7.38
C SER A 79 11.04 5.94 6.39
N VAL A 80 11.24 6.27 5.13
CA VAL A 80 11.50 5.30 4.06
C VAL A 80 12.71 4.41 4.40
N ALA A 81 13.79 5.01 4.89
CA ALA A 81 14.99 4.28 5.29
C ALA A 81 14.72 3.32 6.46
N GLU A 82 14.00 3.77 7.49
CA GLU A 82 13.65 2.91 8.63
C GLU A 82 12.76 1.74 8.21
N LEU A 83 11.85 1.93 7.26
CA LEU A 83 11.03 0.85 6.72
C LEU A 83 11.87 -0.14 5.90
N GLN A 84 12.81 0.33 5.07
CA GLN A 84 13.73 -0.53 4.33
C GLN A 84 14.58 -1.39 5.27
N GLU A 85 15.13 -0.77 6.32
CA GLU A 85 15.90 -1.47 7.34
C GLU A 85 15.01 -2.51 8.06
N ALA A 86 13.79 -2.12 8.47
CA ALA A 86 12.87 -3.02 9.16
C ALA A 86 12.46 -4.24 8.33
N LEU A 87 12.35 -4.10 7.01
CA LEU A 87 12.04 -5.19 6.08
C LEU A 87 13.24 -6.10 5.80
N ALA A 88 14.47 -5.59 5.93
CA ALA A 88 15.70 -6.33 5.69
C ALA A 88 16.20 -7.12 6.92
N ILE A 89 15.56 -6.97 8.09
CA ILE A 89 15.96 -7.68 9.32
C ILE A 89 15.57 -9.15 9.24
N GLU A 90 16.57 -10.02 9.39
CA GLU A 90 16.38 -11.45 9.59
C GLU A 90 16.37 -11.83 11.07
N LEU A 91 15.49 -12.76 11.45
CA LEU A 91 15.42 -13.25 12.83
C LEU A 91 16.73 -13.95 13.21
N GLY A 92 17.43 -13.39 14.21
CA GLY A 92 18.71 -13.91 14.70
C GLY A 92 19.94 -13.25 14.08
N ALA A 93 19.77 -12.32 13.14
CA ALA A 93 20.86 -11.51 12.64
C ALA A 93 21.33 -10.50 13.69
N THR A 94 22.65 -10.33 13.81
CA THR A 94 23.29 -9.35 14.72
C THR A 94 23.63 -8.04 14.02
N PHE A 95 23.55 -8.00 12.70
CA PHE A 95 23.82 -6.84 11.85
C PHE A 95 22.84 -6.82 10.68
N LEU A 96 22.62 -5.63 10.13
CA LEU A 96 21.83 -5.44 8.92
C LEU A 96 22.64 -5.94 7.71
N ASP A 97 22.07 -6.86 6.94
CA ASP A 97 22.63 -7.24 5.64
C ASP A 97 22.17 -6.24 4.57
N VAL A 98 23.12 -5.52 3.99
CA VAL A 98 22.87 -4.49 2.97
C VAL A 98 22.35 -5.13 1.68
N ASP A 99 22.73 -6.38 1.41
CA ASP A 99 22.25 -7.12 0.24
C ASP A 99 20.77 -7.52 0.37
N ASN A 100 20.21 -7.43 1.58
CA ASN A 100 18.80 -7.68 1.86
C ASN A 100 17.94 -6.40 1.82
N LEU A 101 18.55 -5.23 1.54
CA LEU A 101 17.81 -3.99 1.37
C LEU A 101 16.97 -4.02 0.10
N LEU A 102 15.67 -3.77 0.26
CA LEU A 102 14.72 -3.78 -0.84
C LEU A 102 14.66 -2.41 -1.53
N ASP A 103 14.54 -2.45 -2.86
CA ASP A 103 14.14 -1.27 -3.63
C ASP A 103 12.70 -0.90 -3.27
N MET A 104 12.50 0.33 -2.79
CA MET A 104 11.19 0.81 -2.36
C MET A 104 10.17 0.89 -3.50
N SER A 105 10.61 0.97 -4.75
CA SER A 105 9.70 0.89 -5.89
C SER A 105 8.99 -0.47 -5.95
N ILE A 106 9.68 -1.56 -5.58
CA ILE A 106 9.11 -2.90 -5.50
C ILE A 106 8.11 -2.97 -4.35
N VAL A 107 8.49 -2.48 -3.17
CA VAL A 107 7.63 -2.43 -1.96
C VAL A 107 6.32 -1.69 -2.27
N LEU A 108 6.40 -0.52 -2.89
CA LEU A 108 5.21 0.26 -3.26
C LEU A 108 4.35 -0.44 -4.32
N ALA A 109 4.97 -1.13 -5.28
CA ALA A 109 4.26 -1.86 -6.31
C ALA A 109 3.44 -3.01 -5.72
N VAL A 110 4.03 -3.80 -4.80
CA VAL A 110 3.35 -4.97 -4.21
C VAL A 110 2.28 -4.59 -3.18
N CYS A 111 2.33 -3.39 -2.60
CA CYS A 111 1.35 -2.91 -1.62
C CYS A 111 0.06 -2.34 -2.26
N ALA A 112 -0.13 -2.45 -3.58
CA ALA A 112 -1.36 -2.10 -4.29
C ALA A 112 -1.90 -0.68 -4.03
N GLY A 113 -1.02 0.26 -3.64
CA GLY A 113 -1.36 1.63 -3.29
C GLY A 113 -1.88 1.82 -1.87
N LEU A 114 -1.63 0.90 -0.95
CA LEU A 114 -1.95 1.05 0.49
C LEU A 114 -0.83 1.71 1.31
N VAL A 115 0.38 1.84 0.74
CA VAL A 115 1.57 2.44 1.34
C VAL A 115 2.08 3.57 0.45
#